data_AF-A0A9X3CI50-F1
#
_entry.id   AF-A0A9X3CI50-F1
#
_cell.length_a   1.000
_cell.length_b   1.000
_cell.length_c   1.000
_cell.angle_alpha   90.00
_cell.angle_beta   90.00
_cell.angle_gamma   90.00
#
_symmetry.space_group_name_H-M   'P 1'
#
loop_
_entity.id
_entity.type
_entity.pdbx_description
1 polymer ?
#
loop_
_entity_poly.entity_id
_entity_poly.type
_entity_poly.pdbx_seq_one_letter_code
_entity_poly.pdbx_strand_id
1 'polypeptide(L)'
;MINGVPAWLWLPLWGGIVISGIGVILFGFGNLITLPITLYLLRNRKAYLIDKLDSYAPKKVQGWAHFPSFAWIRSSQQAFSWFNRHSKEEIQYWRCGIKKELGSTYWLYRLNAECLRFGFLSVFLGILFMGIEYKFGILGIPF
;
A
#
# COMPACT_ATOMS: atom_id res chain seq x y z
N MET A 1 -19.83 -29.55 -9.26
CA MET A 1 -20.54 -28.28 -8.97
C MET A 1 -20.57 -28.08 -7.48
N ILE A 2 -20.55 -26.84 -6.99
CA ILE A 2 -20.64 -26.46 -5.56
C ILE A 2 -21.82 -25.49 -5.46
N ASN A 3 -22.80 -25.77 -4.60
CA ASN A 3 -24.03 -24.96 -4.45
C ASN A 3 -24.75 -24.64 -5.78
N GLY A 4 -24.77 -25.59 -6.72
CA GLY A 4 -25.38 -25.37 -8.04
C GLY A 4 -24.52 -24.58 -9.05
N VAL A 5 -23.30 -24.16 -8.67
CA VAL A 5 -22.38 -23.40 -9.52
C VAL A 5 -21.16 -24.26 -9.94
N PRO A 6 -20.58 -24.06 -11.14
CA PRO A 6 -19.35 -24.75 -11.52
C PRO A 6 -18.20 -24.48 -10.55
N ALA A 7 -17.46 -25.52 -10.16
CA ALA A 7 -16.38 -25.41 -9.18
C ALA A 7 -15.25 -24.47 -9.63
N TRP A 8 -15.02 -24.36 -10.95
CA TRP A 8 -14.02 -23.46 -11.53
C TRP A 8 -14.38 -21.98 -11.39
N LEU A 9 -15.64 -21.63 -11.11
CA LEU A 9 -16.08 -20.28 -10.76
C LEU A 9 -16.13 -20.07 -9.26
N TRP A 10 -16.61 -21.08 -8.53
CA TRP A 10 -16.78 -21.02 -7.08
C TRP A 10 -15.44 -20.91 -6.34
N LEU A 11 -14.47 -21.77 -6.69
CA LEU A 11 -13.18 -21.84 -5.97
C LEU A 11 -12.35 -20.56 -6.06
N PRO A 12 -12.18 -19.91 -7.24
CA PRO A 12 -11.46 -18.64 -7.32
C PRO A 12 -12.15 -17.51 -6.57
N LEU A 13 -13.48 -17.47 -6.56
CA LEU A 13 -14.23 -16.41 -5.88
C LEU A 13 -14.13 -16.56 -4.36
N TRP A 14 -14.37 -17.77 -3.84
CA TRP A 14 -14.20 -18.07 -2.41
C TRP A 14 -12.76 -17.83 -1.96
N GLY A 15 -11.79 -18.38 -2.70
CA GLY A 15 -10.37 -18.21 -2.40
C GLY A 15 -9.96 -16.74 -2.44
N GLY A 16 -10.46 -16.00 -3.43
CA GLY A 16 -10.24 -14.56 -3.56
C GLY A 16 -10.74 -13.76 -2.36
N ILE A 17 -11.95 -14.03 -1.87
CA ILE A 17 -12.51 -13.38 -0.67
C ILE A 17 -11.69 -13.73 0.57
N VAL A 18 -11.38 -15.01 0.78
CA VAL A 18 -10.63 -15.48 1.96
C VAL A 18 -9.22 -14.90 1.98
N ILE A 19 -8.48 -14.98 0.87
CA ILE A 19 -7.12 -14.41 0.77
C ILE A 19 -7.15 -12.90 0.97
N SER A 20 -8.15 -12.22 0.42
CA SER A 20 -8.34 -10.77 0.62
C SER A 20 -8.58 -10.45 2.09
N GLY A 21 -9.48 -11.18 2.76
CA GLY A 21 -9.76 -11.00 4.19
C GLY A 21 -8.52 -11.22 5.07
N ILE A 22 -7.78 -12.30 4.84
CA ILE A 22 -6.52 -12.59 5.54
C ILE A 22 -5.50 -11.46 5.30
N GLY A 23 -5.40 -10.98 4.06
CA GLY A 23 -4.52 -9.88 3.71
C GLY A 23 -4.87 -8.59 4.45
N VAL A 24 -6.16 -8.22 4.52
CA VAL A 24 -6.60 -7.02 5.28
C VAL A 24 -6.17 -7.13 6.74
N ILE A 25 -6.33 -8.30 7.36
CA ILE A 25 -5.92 -8.54 8.74
C ILE A 25 -4.40 -8.40 8.88
N LEU A 26 -3.62 -9.20 8.14
CA LEU A 26 -2.16 -9.26 8.29
C LEU A 26 -1.50 -7.91 7.98
N PHE A 27 -1.88 -7.28 6.87
CA PHE A 27 -1.28 -6.03 6.44
C PHE A 27 -1.84 -4.83 7.20
N GLY A 28 -3.09 -4.89 7.66
CA GLY A 28 -3.69 -3.91 8.56
C GLY A 28 -2.94 -3.87 9.90
N PHE A 29 -2.77 -5.02 10.56
CA PHE A 29 -1.99 -5.13 11.80
C PHE A 29 -0.52 -4.75 11.59
N GLY A 30 0.10 -5.20 10.50
CA GLY A 30 1.46 -4.82 10.15
C GLY A 30 1.63 -3.29 10.02
N ASN A 31 0.68 -2.61 9.37
CA ASN A 31 0.70 -1.15 9.28
C ASN A 31 0.44 -0.46 10.63
N LEU A 32 -0.48 -0.98 11.45
CA LEU A 32 -0.78 -0.45 12.79
C LEU A 32 0.42 -0.50 13.72
N ILE A 33 1.34 -1.46 13.54
CA ILE A 33 2.56 -1.59 14.33
C ILE A 33 3.71 -0.77 13.72
N THR A 34 3.95 -0.93 12.41
CA THR A 34 5.14 -0.34 11.76
C THR A 34 5.07 1.18 11.64
N LEU A 35 3.88 1.74 11.42
CA LEU A 35 3.68 3.18 11.29
C LEU A 35 4.05 3.97 12.56
N PRO A 36 3.51 3.66 13.76
CA PRO A 36 3.85 4.39 14.98
C PRO A 36 5.33 4.25 15.35
N ILE A 37 5.94 3.09 15.12
CA ILE A 37 7.38 2.89 15.37
C ILE A 37 8.21 3.77 14.42
N THR A 38 7.83 3.81 13.14
CA THR A 38 8.48 4.72 12.18
C THR A 38 8.32 6.16 12.67
N LEU A 39 7.10 6.55 13.11
CA LEU A 39 6.70 7.87 13.68
C LEU A 39 7.63 8.28 14.79
N TYR A 40 7.82 7.36 15.72
CA TYR A 40 8.67 7.56 16.87
C TYR A 40 10.15 7.73 16.50
N LEU A 41 10.72 6.83 15.68
CA LEU A 41 12.15 6.83 15.36
C LEU A 41 12.60 8.08 14.60
N LEU A 42 11.74 8.61 13.74
CA LEU A 42 12.06 9.74 12.87
C LEU A 42 11.56 11.09 13.42
N ARG A 43 10.90 11.13 14.59
CA ARG A 43 10.23 12.32 15.12
C ARG A 43 11.14 13.56 15.19
N ASN A 44 12.38 13.38 15.65
CA ASN A 44 13.33 14.48 15.87
C ASN A 44 13.93 15.03 14.57
N ARG A 45 13.83 14.28 13.46
CA ARG A 45 14.38 14.67 12.15
C ARG A 45 13.28 14.90 11.12
N LYS A 46 12.01 14.91 11.53
CA LYS A 46 10.86 14.90 10.63
C LYS A 46 10.91 16.05 9.63
N ALA A 47 11.12 17.28 10.09
CA ALA A 47 11.18 18.47 9.21
C ALA A 47 12.34 18.38 8.22
N TYR A 48 13.55 18.08 8.70
CA TYR A 48 14.72 17.86 7.84
C TYR A 48 14.50 16.77 6.79
N LEU A 49 13.90 15.64 7.19
CA LEU A 49 13.62 14.54 6.28
C LEU A 49 12.57 14.92 5.24
N ILE A 50 11.54 15.68 5.60
CA ILE A 50 10.54 16.17 4.64
C ILE A 50 11.22 17.00 3.56
N ASP A 51 12.02 18.01 3.94
CA ASP A 51 12.70 18.89 2.99
C ASP A 51 13.69 18.12 2.09
N LYS A 52 14.47 17.20 2.69
CA LYS A 52 15.43 16.39 1.93
C LYS A 52 14.76 15.41 0.99
N LEU A 53 13.74 14.69 1.45
CA LEU A 53 13.03 13.73 0.61
C LEU A 53 12.29 14.41 -0.54
N ASP A 54 11.79 15.63 -0.31
CA ASP A 54 11.19 16.46 -1.35
C ASP A 54 12.21 16.87 -2.42
N SER A 55 13.45 17.18 -2.03
CA SER A 55 14.53 17.48 -2.98
C SER A 55 14.94 16.31 -3.87
N TYR A 56 14.69 15.07 -3.42
CA TYR A 56 14.94 13.85 -4.20
C TYR A 56 13.73 13.43 -5.05
N ALA A 57 12.56 14.04 -4.84
CA ALA A 57 11.34 13.68 -5.54
C ALA A 57 11.36 14.19 -7.00
N PRO A 58 10.67 13.51 -7.93
CA PRO A 58 10.50 14.03 -9.29
C PRO A 58 9.84 15.41 -9.28
N LYS A 59 10.25 16.30 -10.19
CA LYS A 59 9.78 17.71 -10.24
C LYS A 59 8.26 17.88 -10.18
N LYS A 60 7.50 16.91 -10.71
CA LYS A 60 6.03 16.92 -10.74
C LYS A 60 5.37 16.79 -9.35
N VAL A 61 6.10 16.27 -8.36
CA VAL A 61 5.61 16.05 -6.97
C VAL A 61 6.46 16.71 -5.91
N GLN A 62 7.45 17.49 -6.31
CA GLN A 62 8.15 18.35 -5.39
C GLN A 62 7.15 19.33 -4.75
N GLY A 63 7.27 19.57 -3.46
CA GLY A 63 6.33 20.30 -2.61
C GLY A 63 5.23 19.43 -1.99
N TRP A 64 5.00 18.20 -2.48
CA TRP A 64 3.92 17.35 -1.96
C TRP A 64 4.21 16.83 -0.56
N ALA A 65 5.49 16.71 -0.18
CA ALA A 65 5.90 16.25 1.14
C ALA A 65 5.44 17.18 2.28
N HIS A 66 5.09 18.43 1.98
CA HIS A 66 4.69 19.44 2.96
C HIS A 66 3.19 19.44 3.27
N PHE A 67 2.33 18.76 2.51
CA PHE A 67 0.91 18.75 2.82
C PHE A 67 0.61 17.80 3.99
N PRO A 68 -0.25 18.21 4.95
CA PRO A 68 -0.62 17.37 6.11
C PRO A 68 -1.27 16.04 5.74
N SER A 69 -1.95 15.98 4.59
CA SER A 69 -2.54 14.75 4.04
C SER A 69 -1.50 13.78 3.45
N PHE A 70 -0.30 14.28 3.15
CA PHE A 70 0.84 13.50 2.64
C PHE A 70 1.91 13.23 3.72
N ALA A 71 1.52 13.31 5.01
CA ALA A 71 2.39 13.49 6.19
C ALA A 71 3.55 12.50 6.41
N TRP A 72 3.74 11.49 5.57
CA TRP A 72 5.05 10.87 5.50
C TRP A 72 5.53 10.34 4.17
N ILE A 73 4.92 10.78 3.07
CA ILE A 73 5.11 10.10 1.80
C ILE A 73 4.74 8.59 2.00
N ARG A 74 3.62 8.26 2.69
CA ARG A 74 3.12 6.87 2.82
C ARG A 74 3.12 6.24 1.42
N SER A 75 3.77 5.09 1.17
CA SER A 75 3.71 4.35 -0.11
C SER A 75 4.06 5.10 -1.42
N SER A 76 4.56 6.35 -1.38
CA SER A 76 4.44 7.25 -2.54
C SER A 76 5.19 6.80 -3.78
N GLN A 77 6.34 6.14 -3.66
CA GLN A 77 7.07 5.79 -4.87
C GLN A 77 6.31 4.70 -5.63
N GLN A 78 5.59 3.81 -4.92
CA GLN A 78 4.70 2.83 -5.53
C GLN A 78 3.40 3.47 -6.00
N ALA A 79 2.73 4.28 -5.16
CA ALA A 79 1.51 4.99 -5.56
C ALA A 79 1.78 5.90 -6.77
N PHE A 80 2.88 6.64 -6.76
CA PHE A 80 3.30 7.53 -7.83
C PHE A 80 3.75 6.77 -9.09
N SER A 81 4.41 5.61 -8.95
CA SER A 81 4.68 4.73 -10.10
C SER A 81 3.41 4.19 -10.77
N TRP A 82 2.30 4.07 -10.03
CA TRP A 82 1.01 3.70 -10.59
C TRP A 82 0.33 4.86 -11.31
N PHE A 83 0.40 6.07 -10.76
CA PHE A 83 -0.31 7.23 -11.31
C PHE A 83 0.45 7.99 -12.38
N ASN A 84 1.76 7.80 -12.51
CA ASN A 84 2.57 8.57 -13.46
C ASN A 84 3.60 7.72 -14.23
N ARG A 85 3.66 7.93 -15.55
CA ARG A 85 4.77 7.45 -16.39
C ARG A 85 6.04 8.24 -16.05
N HIS A 86 6.92 7.66 -15.24
CA HIS A 86 8.25 8.18 -14.94
C HIS A 86 9.34 7.38 -15.63
N SER A 87 10.50 8.02 -15.86
CA SER A 87 11.69 7.27 -16.24
C SER A 87 12.12 6.40 -15.06
N LYS A 88 12.62 5.20 -15.36
CA LYS A 88 13.14 4.27 -14.33
C LYS A 88 14.26 4.91 -13.50
N GLU A 89 15.00 5.84 -14.11
CA GLU A 89 16.13 6.57 -13.52
C GLU A 89 15.68 7.55 -12.43
N GLU A 90 14.62 8.35 -12.66
CA GLU A 90 14.07 9.26 -11.65
C GLU A 90 13.58 8.49 -10.41
N ILE A 91 12.89 7.38 -10.65
CA ILE A 91 12.39 6.45 -9.64
C ILE A 91 13.54 5.84 -8.83
N GLN A 92 14.64 5.48 -9.47
CA GLN A 92 15.84 4.94 -8.80
C GLN A 92 16.57 6.00 -7.99
N TYR A 93 16.74 7.21 -8.54
CA TYR A 93 17.35 8.34 -7.83
C TYR A 93 16.59 8.63 -6.54
N TRP A 94 15.26 8.68 -6.62
CA TRP A 94 14.41 8.90 -5.46
C TRP A 94 14.55 7.79 -4.40
N ARG A 95 14.59 6.51 -4.81
CA ARG A 95 14.87 5.37 -3.90
C ARG A 95 16.20 5.49 -3.20
N CYS A 96 17.24 5.85 -3.94
CA CYS A 96 18.59 5.99 -3.39
C CYS A 96 18.64 7.13 -2.36
N GLY A 97 17.99 8.26 -2.65
CA GLY A 97 17.85 9.38 -1.69
C GLY A 97 17.11 8.96 -0.42
N ILE A 98 15.95 8.30 -0.55
CA ILE A 98 15.18 7.78 0.58
C ILE A 98 16.01 6.84 1.45
N LYS A 99 16.70 5.87 0.83
CA LYS A 99 17.53 4.90 1.55
C LYS A 99 18.71 5.56 2.25
N LYS A 100 19.33 6.56 1.62
CA LYS A 100 20.46 7.32 2.18
C LYS A 100 20.04 8.08 3.45
N GLU A 101 18.93 8.81 3.39
CA GLU A 101 18.48 9.65 4.51
C GLU A 101 17.87 8.84 5.67
N LEU A 102 17.17 7.74 5.36
CA LEU A 102 16.55 6.89 6.40
C LEU A 102 17.52 5.92 7.07
N GLY A 103 18.64 5.58 6.41
CA GLY A 103 19.67 4.69 6.95
C GLY A 103 19.09 3.36 7.47
N SER A 104 19.35 3.06 8.74
CA SER A 104 18.85 1.85 9.40
C SER A 104 17.32 1.78 9.53
N THR A 105 16.63 2.93 9.50
CA THR A 105 15.15 2.99 9.60
C THR A 105 14.46 2.69 8.26
N TYR A 106 15.24 2.64 7.16
CA TYR A 106 14.72 2.37 5.81
C TYR A 106 13.95 1.05 5.72
N TRP A 107 14.39 0.01 6.43
CA TRP A 107 13.73 -1.30 6.39
C TRP A 107 12.30 -1.21 6.94
N LEU A 108 12.13 -0.50 8.06
CA LEU A 108 10.85 -0.35 8.75
C LEU A 108 9.90 0.51 7.92
N TYR A 109 10.42 1.60 7.34
CA TYR A 109 9.69 2.42 6.36
C TYR A 109 9.22 1.59 5.17
N ARG A 110 10.10 0.74 4.61
CA ARG A 110 9.76 -0.12 3.48
C ARG A 110 8.71 -1.17 3.86
N LEU A 111 8.82 -1.78 5.03
CA LEU A 111 7.82 -2.71 5.54
C LEU A 111 6.46 -2.03 5.68
N ASN A 112 6.42 -0.82 6.25
CA ASN A 112 5.20 -0.04 6.37
C ASN A 112 4.55 0.24 4.99
N ALA A 113 5.36 0.64 4.01
CA ALA A 113 4.89 0.90 2.65
C ALA A 113 4.30 -0.35 1.98
N GLU A 114 4.93 -1.52 2.15
CA GLU A 114 4.40 -2.79 1.62
C GLU A 114 3.11 -3.21 2.33
N CYS A 115 3.03 -3.08 3.66
CA CYS A 115 1.79 -3.32 4.40
C CYS A 115 0.65 -2.42 3.90
N LEU A 116 0.91 -1.14 3.63
CA LEU A 116 -0.10 -0.26 3.03
C LEU A 116 -0.52 -0.71 1.62
N ARG A 117 0.45 -1.10 0.77
CA ARG A 117 0.19 -1.55 -0.60
C ARG A 117 -0.67 -2.81 -0.63
N PHE A 118 -0.24 -3.84 0.09
CA PHE A 118 -0.96 -5.10 0.12
C PHE A 118 -2.28 -4.99 0.88
N GLY A 119 -2.34 -4.18 1.95
CA GLY A 119 -3.59 -3.87 2.63
C GLY A 119 -4.61 -3.21 1.69
N PHE A 120 -4.20 -2.20 0.92
CA PHE A 120 -5.06 -1.57 -0.09
C PHE A 120 -5.51 -2.56 -1.16
N LEU A 121 -4.59 -3.36 -1.70
CA LEU A 121 -4.92 -4.38 -2.70
C LEU A 121 -5.92 -5.41 -2.15
N SER A 122 -5.73 -5.86 -0.91
CA SER A 122 -6.63 -6.80 -0.24
C SER A 122 -8.02 -6.21 -0.02
N VAL A 123 -8.13 -4.94 0.38
CA VAL A 123 -9.43 -4.26 0.48
C VAL A 123 -10.08 -4.14 -0.90
N PHE A 124 -9.33 -3.69 -1.91
CA PHE A 124 -9.83 -3.53 -3.27
C PHE A 124 -10.36 -4.83 -3.86
N LEU A 125 -9.57 -5.92 -3.76
CA LEU A 125 -9.96 -7.25 -4.23
C LEU A 125 -11.15 -7.79 -3.43
N GLY A 126 -11.16 -7.60 -2.11
CA GLY A 126 -12.30 -7.98 -1.27
C GLY A 126 -13.60 -7.32 -1.72
N ILE A 127 -13.58 -6.02 -1.97
CA ILE A 127 -14.75 -5.28 -2.51
C ILE A 127 -15.14 -5.79 -3.89
N LEU A 128 -14.18 -6.03 -4.78
CA LEU A 128 -14.44 -6.54 -6.11
C LEU A 128 -15.11 -7.91 -6.08
N PHE A 129 -14.60 -8.84 -5.27
CA PHE A 129 -15.18 -10.17 -5.13
C PHE A 129 -16.55 -10.14 -4.44
N MET A 130 -16.74 -9.30 -3.43
CA MET A 130 -18.06 -9.09 -2.83
C MET A 130 -19.05 -8.49 -3.83
N GLY A 131 -18.63 -7.56 -4.70
CA GLY A 131 -19.48 -6.99 -5.74
C GLY A 131 -19.88 -8.02 -6.82
N ILE A 132 -18.96 -8.90 -7.19
CA ILE A 132 -19.26 -10.05 -8.06
C ILE A 132 -20.29 -10.96 -7.38
N GLU A 133 -20.04 -11.30 -6.12
CA GLU A 133 -20.95 -12.16 -5.38
C GLU A 133 -22.34 -11.53 -5.22
N TYR A 134 -22.43 -10.25 -4.87
CA TYR A 134 -23.69 -9.51 -4.77
C TYR A 134 -24.50 -9.55 -6.08
N LYS A 135 -23.83 -9.49 -7.23
CA LYS A 135 -24.48 -9.49 -8.54
C LYS A 135 -24.89 -10.88 -9.03
N PHE A 136 -24.10 -11.90 -8.73
CA PHE A 136 -24.24 -13.23 -9.34
C PHE A 136 -24.62 -14.36 -8.36
N GLY A 137 -24.55 -14.13 -7.05
CA GLY A 137 -24.92 -15.09 -6.01
C GLY A 137 -24.19 -16.43 -6.11
N ILE A 138 -22.89 -16.40 -6.45
CA ILE A 138 -22.11 -17.60 -6.78
C ILE A 138 -21.80 -18.45 -5.54
N LEU A 139 -21.51 -17.81 -4.41
CA LEU A 139 -21.21 -18.46 -3.14
C LEU A 139 -22.47 -18.66 -2.30
N GLY A 140 -23.53 -17.88 -2.56
CA GLY A 140 -24.78 -17.89 -1.82
C GLY A 140 -24.66 -17.21 -0.45
N ILE A 141 -23.72 -16.27 -0.32
CA ILE A 141 -23.55 -15.51 0.92
C ILE A 141 -24.70 -14.50 1.02
N PRO A 142 -25.52 -14.49 2.08
CA PRO A 142 -26.50 -13.44 2.29
C PRO A 142 -25.77 -12.15 2.68
N PHE A 143 -25.96 -11.07 1.91
CA PHE A 143 -25.47 -9.72 2.20
C PHE A 143 -26.63 -8.83 2.65
#